data_AF-A0A8T4A254-F1
#
_entry.id   AF-A0A8T4A254-F1
#
_cell.length_a   1.000
_cell.length_b   1.000
_cell.length_c   1.000
_cell.angle_alpha   90.00
_cell.angle_beta   90.00
_cell.angle_gamma   90.00
#
_symmetry.space_group_name_H-M   'P 1'
#
loop_
_entity.id
_entity.type
_entity.pdbx_description
1 polymer ?
#
loop_
_entity_poly.entity_id
_entity_poly.type
_entity_poly.pdbx_seq_one_letter_code
_entity_poly.pdbx_strand_id
1 'polypeptide(L)' 'MYKVYRTETFDRQVRKLSKEEQKQVERIEHQLKLNPFVGKPLGYAFFREKRIREKRI' A
#
# COMPACT_ATOMS: atom_id res chain seq x y z
N MET A 1 -3.46 -10.21 -13.68
CA MET A 1 -2.88 -9.00 -13.06
C MET A 1 -4.02 -8.21 -12.46
N TYR A 2 -3.93 -7.84 -11.18
CA TYR A 2 -4.99 -7.17 -10.44
C TYR A 2 -4.97 -5.67 -10.70
N LYS A 3 -6.15 -5.03 -10.67
CA LYS A 3 -6.26 -3.57 -10.68
C LYS A 3 -6.12 -3.05 -9.25
N VAL A 4 -5.26 -2.07 -9.05
CA VAL A 4 -5.03 -1.42 -7.76
C VAL A 4 -5.66 -0.04 -7.82
N TYR A 5 -6.48 0.27 -6.82
CA TYR A 5 -7.16 1.54 -6.68
C TYR A 5 -6.74 2.22 -5.39
N ARG A 6 -6.72 3.54 -5.40
CA ARG A 6 -6.52 4.37 -4.21
C ARG A 6 -7.83 5.08 -3.89
N THR A 7 -8.09 5.27 -2.61
CA THR A 7 -9.11 6.21 -2.17
C THR A 7 -8.54 7.63 -2.23
N GLU A 8 -9.42 8.62 -2.37
CA GLU A 8 -9.02 10.03 -2.36
C GLU A 8 -8.33 10.41 -1.03
N THR A 9 -8.77 9.82 0.09
CA THR A 9 -8.13 9.99 1.40
C THR A 9 -6.70 9.45 1.41
N PHE A 10 -6.47 8.27 0.81
CA PHE A 10 -5.15 7.68 0.72
C PHE A 10 -4.22 8.52 -0.17
N ASP A 11 -4.69 9.02 -1.31
CA ASP A 11 -3.88 9.90 -2.16
C ASP A 11 -3.45 11.18 -1.44
N ARG A 12 -4.35 11.80 -0.67
CA ARG A 12 -4.01 12.97 0.16
C ARG A 12 -2.96 12.64 1.22
N GLN A 13 -2.99 11.43 1.80
CA GLN A 13 -1.98 10.99 2.77
C GLN A 13 -0.64 10.69 2.11
N VAL A 14 -0.63 10.00 0.96
CA VAL A 14 0.59 9.68 0.19
C VAL A 14 1.33 10.96 -0.22
N ARG A 15 0.60 12.01 -0.64
CA ARG A 15 1.20 13.31 -0.99
C ARG A 15 1.96 13.98 0.17
N LYS A 16 1.65 13.64 1.43
CA LYS A 16 2.36 14.15 2.62
C LYS A 16 3.62 13.36 2.96
N LEU A 17 3.83 12.20 2.34
CA LEU A 17 5.00 11.35 2.55
C LEU A 17 6.24 11.92 1.86
N SER A 18 7.43 11.51 2.32
CA SER A 18 8.67 11.85 1.61
C SER A 18 8.71 11.17 0.23
N LYS A 19 9.53 11.67 -0.69
CA LYS A 19 9.68 11.05 -2.03
C LYS A 19 10.12 9.59 -1.95
N GLU A 20 10.94 9.23 -0.96
CA GLU A 20 11.36 7.84 -0.76
C GLU A 20 10.20 6.95 -0.31
N GLU A 21 9.36 7.45 0.60
CA GLU A 21 8.19 6.74 1.08
C GLU A 21 7.13 6.59 -0.02
N GLN A 22 6.93 7.63 -0.84
CA GLN A 22 6.05 7.55 -2.03
C GLN A 22 6.52 6.45 -3.00
N LYS A 23 7.83 6.37 -3.27
CA LYS A 23 8.39 5.27 -4.08
C LYS A 23 8.17 3.90 -3.45
N GLN A 24 8.18 3.78 -2.12
CA GLN A 24 7.86 2.53 -1.44
C GLN A 24 6.38 2.15 -1.60
N VAL A 25 5.46 3.12 -1.56
CA VAL A 25 4.04 2.91 -1.86
C VAL A 25 3.88 2.39 -3.29
N GLU A 26 4.47 3.06 -4.29
CA GLU A 26 4.40 2.64 -5.70
C GLU A 26 4.94 1.21 -5.92
N ARG A 27 6.03 0.84 -5.23
CA ARG A 27 6.55 -0.54 -5.27
C ARG A 27 5.57 -1.55 -4.70
N ILE A 28 4.84 -1.19 -3.64
CA ILE A 28 3.82 -2.07 -3.04
C ILE A 28 2.65 -2.24 -3.99
N GLU A 29 2.22 -1.19 -4.67
CA GLU A 29 1.18 -1.28 -5.69
C GLU A 29 1.58 -2.16 -6.86
N HIS A 30 2.84 -2.06 -7.31
CA HIS A 30 3.36 -2.96 -8.34
C HIS A 30 3.32 -4.42 -7.86
N GLN A 31 3.65 -4.68 -6.60
CA GLN A 31 3.52 -6.02 -6.02
C GLN A 31 2.06 -6.47 -5.95
N LEU A 32 1.13 -5.59 -5.57
CA LEU A 32 -0.30 -5.90 -5.49
C LEU A 32 -0.92 -6.22 -6.85
N LYS A 33 -0.44 -5.61 -7.94
CA LYS A 33 -0.84 -5.96 -9.31
C LYS A 33 -0.53 -7.42 -9.65
N LEU A 34 0.52 -8.00 -9.06
CA LEU A 34 0.93 -9.38 -9.28
C LEU A 34 0.33 -10.33 -8.24
N ASN A 35 0.34 -9.92 -6.96
CA ASN A 35 -0.11 -10.71 -5.82
C ASN A 35 -0.93 -9.83 -4.85
N PRO A 36 -2.25 -10.07 -4.70
CA PRO A 36 -3.11 -9.27 -3.82
C PRO A 36 -2.88 -9.59 -2.33
N PHE A 37 -2.13 -10.64 -2.01
CA PHE A 37 -1.85 -11.08 -0.64
C PHE A 37 -0.52 -10.54 -0.09
N VAL A 38 -0.02 -9.43 -0.64
CA VAL A 38 1.15 -8.73 -0.12
C VAL A 38 0.83 -8.13 1.26
N GLY A 39 1.73 -8.29 2.23
CA GLY A 39 1.55 -7.78 3.60
C GLY A 39 1.00 -8.83 4.59
N LYS A 40 0.79 -8.42 5.84
CA LYS A 40 0.26 -9.25 6.92
C LYS A 40 -1.27 -9.10 6.99
N PRO A 41 -2.04 -10.18 7.19
CA PRO A 41 -3.50 -10.07 7.33
C PRO A 41 -3.90 -9.38 8.64
N LEU A 42 -4.94 -8.55 8.58
CA LEU A 42 -5.54 -7.85 9.73
C LEU A 42 -6.88 -8.50 10.10
N GLY A 43 -6.82 -9.74 10.60
CA GLY A 43 -8.00 -10.51 11.04
C GLY A 43 -8.89 -11.05 9.90
N TYR A 44 -8.87 -10.41 8.73
CA TYR A 44 -9.56 -10.87 7.52
C TYR A 44 -8.57 -11.14 6.40
N ALA A 45 -8.91 -12.06 5.48
CA ALA A 45 -8.03 -12.46 4.39
C ALA A 45 -7.69 -11.31 3.42
N PHE A 46 -8.63 -10.38 3.23
CA PHE A 46 -8.55 -9.27 2.27
C PHE A 46 -8.04 -7.96 2.88
N PHE A 47 -8.11 -7.79 4.20
CA PHE A 47 -7.47 -6.64 4.86
C PHE A 47 -6.04 -7.00 5.22
N ARG A 48 -5.09 -6.25 4.67
CA ARG A 48 -3.67 -6.51 4.85
C ARG A 48 -2.95 -5.22 5.14
N GLU A 49 -1.93 -5.33 5.97
CA GLU A 49 -1.04 -4.22 6.31
C GLU A 49 0.39 -4.48 5.85
N LYS A 50 1.09 -3.42 5.50
CA LYS A 50 2.51 -3.41 5.22
C LYS A 50 3.16 -2.20 5.87
N ARG A 51 4.28 -2.44 6.55
CA ARG A 51 5.02 -1.40 7.26
C ARG A 51 5.96 -0.67 6.30
N ILE A 52 5.85 0.65 6.25
CA ILE A 52 6.80 1.59 5.63
C ILE A 52 7.41 2.41 6.77
N ARG A 53 8.66 2.12 7.17
CA ARG A 53 9.33 2.76 8.30
C ARG A 53 8.47 2.72 9.58
N GLU A 54 7.94 3.85 10.02
CA GLU A 54 7.07 3.98 11.19
C GLU A 54 5.57 3.98 10.84
N LYS A 55 5.24 4.00 9.56
CA LYS A 55 3.88 4.07 9.02
C LYS A 55 3.39 2.68 8.57
N ARG A 56 2.08 2.52 8.52
CA ARG A 56 1.42 1.31 7.99
C ARG A 56 0.45 1.72 6.89
N ILE A 57 0.42 0.92 5.84
CA ILE A 57 -0.47 1.05 4.68
C ILE A 57 -1.07 -0.29 4.34
#